data_AF-A0A197JU72-F1
#
_entry.id   AF-A0A197JU72-F1
#
_cell.length_a   1.000
_cell.length_b   1.000
_cell.length_c   1.000
_cell.angle_alpha   90.00
_cell.angle_beta   90.00
_cell.angle_gamma   90.00
#
_symmetry.space_group_name_H-M   'P 1'
#
loop_
_entity.id
_entity.type
_entity.pdbx_description
1 polymer ?
#
loop_
_entity_poly.entity_id
_entity_poly.type
_entity_poly.pdbx_seq_one_letter_code
_entity_poly.pdbx_strand_id
1 'polypeptide(L)'
;MVYINGQKFACVSCINGHRSSSCNHGDRPLHEIKKKGRPSTHCSHCKDLRKAKHVQARCICGRQDGKNRLISHNHCLNPSRTDSLSNPPPNP
;
A
#
# COMPACT_ATOMS: atom_id res chain seq x y z
N MET A 1 -5.50 -22.21 2.16
CA MET A 1 -4.04 -22.12 1.92
C MET A 1 -3.37 -23.29 2.60
N VAL A 2 -2.32 -23.85 2.01
CA VAL A 2 -1.56 -24.97 2.61
C VAL A 2 -0.17 -24.48 2.99
N TYR A 3 0.39 -24.95 4.11
CA TYR A 3 1.74 -24.60 4.55
C TYR A 3 2.66 -25.81 4.43
N ILE A 4 3.73 -25.70 3.65
CA ILE A 4 4.72 -26.76 3.45
C ILE A 4 6.10 -26.12 3.70
N ASN A 5 6.90 -26.69 4.62
CA ASN A 5 8.22 -26.14 4.98
C ASN A 5 8.23 -24.65 5.37
N GLY A 6 7.15 -24.15 5.99
CA GLY A 6 7.01 -22.75 6.39
C GLY A 6 6.67 -21.77 5.26
N GLN A 7 6.56 -22.25 4.02
CA GLN A 7 6.11 -21.47 2.87
C GLN A 7 4.62 -21.72 2.60
N LYS A 8 3.95 -20.68 2.07
CA LYS A 8 2.51 -20.72 1.78
C LYS A 8 2.31 -21.24 0.37
N PHE A 9 1.39 -22.18 0.19
CA PHE A 9 1.05 -22.76 -1.10
C PHE A 9 -0.45 -22.64 -1.38
N ALA A 10 -0.79 -22.38 -2.64
CA ALA A 10 -2.16 -22.46 -3.12
C ALA A 10 -2.21 -22.79 -4.62
N CYS A 11 -3.39 -23.16 -5.10
CA CYS A 11 -3.63 -23.46 -6.50
C CYS A 11 -3.55 -22.19 -7.39
N VAL A 12 -3.16 -22.32 -8.65
CA VAL A 12 -3.03 -21.18 -9.60
C VAL A 12 -4.34 -20.39 -9.72
N SER A 13 -5.48 -21.08 -9.89
CA SER A 13 -6.79 -20.44 -9.96
C SER A 13 -7.16 -19.68 -8.68
N CYS A 14 -6.70 -20.16 -7.53
CA CYS A 14 -6.94 -19.56 -6.24
C CYS A 14 -6.09 -18.30 -6.03
N ILE A 15 -4.84 -18.35 -6.49
CA ILE A 15 -3.92 -17.21 -6.46
C ILE A 15 -4.45 -16.10 -7.36
N ASN A 16 -4.79 -16.42 -8.62
CA ASN A 16 -5.35 -15.46 -9.57
C ASN A 16 -6.73 -14.94 -9.15
N GLY A 17 -7.56 -15.79 -8.55
CA GLY A 17 -8.90 -15.43 -8.07
C GLY A 17 -8.94 -14.78 -6.70
N HIS A 18 -7.80 -14.44 -6.08
CA HIS A 18 -7.72 -13.89 -4.72
C HIS A 18 -8.34 -14.77 -3.62
N ARG A 19 -8.55 -16.06 -3.90
CA ARG A 19 -9.08 -17.08 -2.96
C ARG A 19 -7.97 -17.95 -2.35
N SER A 20 -6.73 -17.52 -2.46
CA SER A 20 -5.56 -18.25 -1.95
C SER A 20 -5.64 -18.51 -0.45
N SER A 21 -6.17 -17.56 0.34
CA SER A 21 -6.37 -17.69 1.80
C SER A 21 -7.17 -18.94 2.18
N SER A 22 -8.24 -19.25 1.47
CA SER A 22 -9.16 -20.38 1.74
C SER A 22 -9.01 -21.56 0.76
N CYS A 23 -7.92 -21.60 -0.02
CA CYS A 23 -7.66 -22.70 -0.95
C CYS A 23 -7.44 -24.05 -0.23
N ASN A 24 -8.33 -25.03 -0.44
CA ASN A 24 -8.25 -26.40 0.09
C ASN A 24 -8.23 -27.47 -1.02
N HIS A 25 -7.87 -27.10 -2.26
CA HIS A 25 -7.83 -28.05 -3.38
C HIS A 25 -6.62 -28.98 -3.25
N GLY A 26 -6.85 -30.30 -3.20
CA GLY A 26 -5.81 -31.33 -3.20
C GLY A 26 -5.42 -31.82 -4.60
N ASP A 27 -6.31 -31.65 -5.59
CA ASP A 27 -6.14 -32.22 -6.94
C ASP A 27 -5.38 -31.31 -7.92
N ARG A 28 -5.09 -30.06 -7.54
CA ARG A 28 -4.49 -29.06 -8.44
C ARG A 28 -3.03 -28.80 -8.07
N PRO A 29 -2.17 -28.47 -9.05
CA PRO A 29 -0.76 -28.14 -8.78
C PRO A 29 -0.65 -26.92 -7.85
N LEU A 30 -0.09 -27.13 -6.66
CA LEU A 30 0.16 -26.08 -5.67
C LEU A 30 1.38 -25.26 -6.07
N HIS A 31 1.27 -23.94 -5.98
CA HIS A 31 2.35 -23.00 -6.24
C HIS A 31 2.70 -22.23 -4.97
N GLU A 32 4.01 -21.97 -4.78
CA GLU A 32 4.51 -21.16 -3.67
C GLU A 32 4.05 -19.70 -3.83
N ILE A 33 3.37 -19.18 -2.81
CA ILE A 33 2.95 -17.78 -2.73
C ILE A 33 4.07 -17.00 -2.05
N LYS A 34 4.87 -16.31 -2.87
CA LYS A 34 5.81 -15.29 -2.38
C LYS A 34 5.05 -14.07 -1.87
N LYS A 35 5.57 -13.42 -0.83
CA LYS A 35 5.00 -12.16 -0.30
C LYS A 35 5.18 -11.04 -1.34
N LYS A 36 4.22 -10.85 -2.22
CA LYS A 36 4.17 -9.69 -3.12
C LYS A 36 3.68 -8.48 -2.33
N GLY A 37 4.60 -7.79 -1.68
CA GLY A 37 4.33 -6.48 -1.08
C GLY A 37 4.17 -5.44 -2.19
N ARG A 38 3.05 -4.69 -2.19
CA ARG A 38 3.00 -3.43 -2.94
C ARG A 38 4.03 -2.50 -2.28
N PRO A 39 5.07 -2.03 -2.98
CA PRO A 39 5.97 -1.03 -2.40
C PRO A 39 5.13 0.15 -1.92
N SER A 40 5.43 0.66 -0.73
CA SER A 40 4.64 1.73 -0.14
C SER A 40 4.65 2.95 -1.06
N THR A 41 3.47 3.39 -1.48
CA THR A 41 3.29 4.57 -2.33
C THR A 41 3.64 5.89 -1.62
N HIS A 42 3.91 5.82 -0.32
CA HIS A 42 4.23 6.95 0.52
C HIS A 42 5.59 6.70 1.16
N CYS A 43 6.47 7.70 1.12
CA CYS A 43 7.69 7.68 1.91
C CYS A 43 7.37 7.72 3.42
N SER A 44 8.30 7.27 4.26
CA SER A 44 8.14 7.26 5.71
C SER A 44 7.75 8.65 6.25
N HIS A 45 8.39 9.70 5.75
CA HIS A 45 8.10 11.09 6.15
C HIS A 45 6.64 11.51 5.89
N CYS A 46 6.11 11.26 4.69
CA CYS A 46 4.71 11.59 4.39
C CYS A 46 3.71 10.68 5.12
N LYS A 47 4.13 9.46 5.48
CA LYS A 47 3.32 8.54 6.30
C LYS A 47 3.16 9.08 7.72
N ASP A 48 4.25 9.59 8.31
CA ASP A 48 4.23 10.17 9.66
C ASP A 48 3.49 11.51 9.69
N LEU A 49 3.66 12.34 8.66
CA LEU A 49 2.94 13.62 8.55
C LEU A 49 1.41 13.42 8.41
N ARG A 50 0.98 12.40 7.68
CA ARG A 50 -0.45 12.03 7.59
C ARG A 50 -1.00 11.60 8.95
N LYS A 51 -0.22 10.85 9.74
CA LYS A 51 -0.64 10.44 11.09
C LYS A 51 -0.67 11.60 12.08
N ALA A 52 0.38 12.42 12.10
CA ALA A 52 0.52 13.50 13.06
C ALA A 52 -0.45 14.67 12.79
N LYS A 53 -0.72 14.95 11.51
CA LYS A 53 -1.43 16.17 11.10
C LYS A 53 -2.70 15.90 10.28
N HIS A 54 -3.09 14.65 10.08
CA HIS A 54 -4.27 14.24 9.30
C HIS A 54 -4.32 14.82 7.87
N VAL A 55 -3.16 15.17 7.29
CA VAL A 55 -3.09 15.77 5.95
C VAL A 55 -3.23 14.67 4.89
N GLN A 56 -4.27 14.78 4.06
CA GLN A 56 -4.55 13.84 2.96
C GLN A 56 -3.88 14.24 1.63
N ALA A 57 -2.65 14.76 1.67
CA ALA A 57 -1.91 15.08 0.47
C ALA A 57 -1.38 13.81 -0.23
N ARG A 58 -1.36 13.84 -1.57
CA ARG A 58 -0.66 12.83 -2.38
C ARG A 58 0.85 13.02 -2.19
N CYS A 59 1.55 11.94 -1.84
CA CYS A 59 3.01 11.99 -1.68
C CYS A 59 3.64 12.07 -3.07
N ILE A 60 4.29 13.20 -3.36
CA ILE A 60 5.04 13.42 -4.61
C ILE A 60 6.55 13.18 -4.45
N CYS A 61 6.99 12.66 -3.31
CA CYS A 61 8.40 12.46 -2.96
C CYS A 61 9.08 11.31 -3.74
N GLY A 62 8.55 10.91 -4.90
CA GLY A 62 8.69 9.58 -5.47
C GLY A 62 9.40 9.47 -6.82
N ARG A 63 10.56 10.10 -7.00
CA ARG A 63 11.56 9.59 -7.98
C ARG A 63 12.99 9.75 -7.46
N GLN A 64 13.33 9.06 -6.36
CA GLN A 64 14.62 8.41 -6.17
C GLN A 64 14.72 7.81 -4.76
N ASP A 65 14.81 6.49 -4.72
CA ASP A 65 15.28 5.72 -3.58
C ASP A 65 16.74 6.07 -3.25
N GLY A 66 17.01 6.22 -1.96
CA GLY A 66 18.34 6.04 -1.41
C GLY A 66 19.19 7.31 -1.27
N LYS A 67 19.56 7.56 -0.02
CA LYS A 67 20.65 8.41 0.49
C LYS A 67 20.23 9.79 0.98
N ASN A 68 20.48 9.94 2.28
CA ASN A 68 20.71 11.14 3.05
C ASN A 68 21.14 12.35 2.20
N ARG A 69 20.17 13.10 1.70
CA ARG A 69 20.34 14.48 1.26
C ARG A 69 19.15 15.24 1.78
N LEU A 70 19.43 16.41 2.35
CA LEU A 70 18.49 17.41 2.82
C LEU A 70 17.63 17.90 1.63
N ILE A 71 16.74 17.05 1.11
CA ILE A 71 15.78 17.42 0.07
C ILE A 71 14.72 18.23 0.79
N SER A 72 14.67 19.52 0.49
CA SER A 72 13.79 20.48 1.15
C SER A 72 12.33 20.02 1.07
N HIS A 73 11.82 19.43 2.16
CA HIS A 73 10.42 19.02 2.37
C HIS A 73 9.46 20.22 2.49
N ASN A 74 9.83 21.38 1.94
CA ASN A 74 9.03 22.60 1.99
C ASN A 74 7.68 22.44 1.27
N HIS A 75 7.56 21.51 0.32
CA HIS A 75 6.27 21.19 -0.30
C HIS A 75 5.34 20.34 0.59
N CYS A 76 5.87 19.65 1.61
CA CYS A 76 5.06 18.86 2.55
C CYS A 76 4.63 19.68 3.77
N LEU A 77 5.36 20.74 4.12
CA LEU A 77 5.06 21.60 5.28
C LEU A 77 4.01 22.69 4.96
N ASN A 78 3.76 23.00 3.69
CA ASN A 78 2.76 23.99 3.28
C ASN A 78 1.69 23.37 2.35
N PRO A 79 0.64 22.72 2.90
CA PRO A 79 -0.53 22.30 2.12
C PRO A 79 -1.46 23.49 1.81
N SER A 80 -0.91 24.70 1.68
CA SER A 80 -1.67 25.89 1.34
C SER A 80 -2.05 25.82 -0.14
N ARG A 81 -3.29 25.39 -0.39
CA ARG A 81 -4.03 25.51 -1.66
C ARG A 81 -3.75 24.41 -2.68
N THR A 82 -4.42 23.27 -2.51
CA THR A 82 -5.27 22.66 -3.55
C THR A 82 -5.97 21.45 -2.94
N ASP A 83 -7.14 21.65 -2.35
CA ASP A 83 -8.36 20.88 -2.66
C ASP A 83 -9.54 21.58 -1.99
N SER A 84 -9.97 22.69 -2.60
CA SER A 84 -11.30 23.24 -2.35
C SER A 84 -12.31 22.40 -3.10
N LEU A 85 -12.64 21.22 -2.59
CA LEU A 85 -13.92 20.57 -2.83
C LEU A 85 -14.56 20.31 -1.47
N SER A 86 -15.19 21.38 -0.99
CA SER A 86 -16.33 21.34 -0.08
C SER A 86 -17.31 20.25 -0.53
N ASN A 87 -17.36 19.13 0.19
CA ASN A 87 -18.55 18.29 0.15
C ASN A 87 -19.61 19.03 0.99
N PRO A 88 -20.76 19.43 0.43
CA PRO A 88 -21.84 19.99 1.25
C PRO A 88 -22.33 18.92 2.25
N PRO A 89 -22.81 19.31 3.45
CA PRO A 89 -23.34 18.35 4.42
C PRO A 89 -24.55 17.61 3.82
N PRO A 90 -24.75 16.32 4.13
CA PRO A 90 -25.97 15.63 3.76
C PRO A 90 -27.15 16.28 4.49
N ASN A 91 -28.09 16.79 3.70
CA ASN A 91 -29.34 17.38 4.15
C ASN A 91 -30.26 16.29 4.73
N PRO A 92 -30.90 16.47 5.89
CA PRO A 92 -32.14 15.80 6.23
C PRO A 92 -33.37 16.50 5.62
#